data_AF-A0A2D9RBL8-F1
#
_entry.id   AF-A0A2D9RBL8-F1
#
_cell.length_a   1.000
_cell.length_b   1.000
_cell.length_c   1.000
_cell.angle_alpha   90.00
_cell.angle_beta   90.00
_cell.angle_gamma   90.00
#
_symmetry.space_group_name_H-M   'P 1'
#
loop_
_entity.id
_entity.type
_entity.pdbx_description
1 polymer ?
#
loop_
_entity_poly.entity_id
_entity_poly.type
_entity_poly.pdbx_seq_one_letter_code
_entity_poly.pdbx_strand_id
1 'polypeptide(L)'
;MKLSPICFAVFLTGLCVPAALANPQLARSWADEARLLEAQIRTSGEAPLSDELKTELARFGRVSARLANSGSETEPVPHDLACIFRGMAEETDLQLSLLTDDADAETRDSARERLLKMLEDAAPVGEAAAISLEAGIALDEMAELAPGDGQCSTDLTGLKSRTAIH
;
A
#
# COMPACT_ATOMS: atom_id res chain seq x y z
N MET A 1 34.80 10.31 53.11
CA MET A 1 33.68 9.43 52.75
C MET A 1 32.36 10.14 53.06
N LYS A 2 31.56 10.44 52.03
CA LYS A 2 30.13 10.76 52.10
C LYS A 2 29.59 10.64 50.66
N LEU A 3 28.88 9.55 50.39
CA LEU A 3 28.16 9.25 49.16
C LEU A 3 26.67 9.56 49.41
N SER A 4 26.03 10.32 48.52
CA SER A 4 24.57 10.37 48.35
C SER A 4 24.20 11.19 47.10
N PRO A 5 22.99 11.07 46.54
CA PRO A 5 22.77 10.22 45.38
C PRO A 5 22.12 10.96 44.18
N ILE A 6 22.36 10.42 43.00
CA ILE A 6 21.40 10.14 41.92
C ILE A 6 20.20 11.10 41.84
N CYS A 7 20.31 12.10 40.96
CA CYS A 7 19.15 12.67 40.25
C CYS A 7 19.23 12.20 38.79
N PHE A 8 18.78 10.97 38.55
CA PHE A 8 18.50 10.47 37.20
C PHE A 8 17.20 11.15 36.74
N ALA A 9 17.33 12.27 36.04
CA ALA A 9 16.20 12.86 35.32
C ALA A 9 15.92 12.00 34.08
N VAL A 10 15.06 10.99 34.25
CA VAL A 10 14.49 10.23 33.14
C VAL A 10 13.55 11.17 32.38
N PHE A 11 14.05 11.74 31.28
CA PHE A 11 13.25 12.44 30.31
C PHE A 11 12.47 11.39 29.50
N LEU A 12 11.30 11.01 30.01
CA LEU A 12 10.30 10.23 29.29
C LEU A 12 9.64 11.16 28.25
N THR A 13 10.33 11.42 27.15
CA THR A 13 9.68 11.88 25.92
C THR A 13 8.90 10.71 25.36
N GLY A 14 7.59 10.70 25.63
CA GLY A 14 6.62 9.86 24.93
C GLY A 14 6.74 10.12 23.43
N LEU A 15 7.31 9.17 22.72
CA LEU A 15 7.12 9.04 21.28
C LEU A 15 5.64 8.72 21.08
N CYS A 16 4.84 9.72 20.71
CA CYS A 16 3.63 9.47 19.94
C CYS A 16 4.07 8.76 18.66
N VAL A 17 4.03 7.43 18.66
CA VAL A 17 4.05 6.65 17.44
C VAL A 17 2.75 7.03 16.73
N PRO A 18 2.78 7.68 15.56
CA PRO A 18 1.56 7.89 14.81
C PRO A 18 0.95 6.50 14.56
N ALA A 19 -0.31 6.32 14.96
CA ALA A 19 -1.06 5.13 14.60
C ALA A 19 -0.93 4.95 13.08
N ALA A 20 -0.65 3.72 12.65
CA ALA A 20 -0.57 3.37 11.23
C ALA A 20 -1.96 3.50 10.62
N LEU A 21 -2.34 4.72 10.25
CA LEU A 21 -3.56 4.97 9.50
C LEU A 21 -3.31 4.55 8.05
N ALA A 22 -4.32 3.96 7.42
CA ALA A 22 -4.26 3.65 6.01
C ALA A 22 -3.86 4.92 5.24
N ASN A 23 -2.81 4.83 4.42
CA ASN A 23 -2.09 6.03 3.96
C ASN A 23 -2.34 6.30 2.47
N PRO A 24 -3.38 7.07 2.11
CA PRO A 24 -3.69 7.37 0.71
C PRO A 24 -2.58 8.19 0.03
N GLN A 25 -1.87 9.03 0.78
CA GLN A 25 -0.78 9.82 0.23
C GLN A 25 0.41 8.94 -0.17
N LEU A 26 0.69 7.90 0.61
CA LEU A 26 1.70 6.89 0.26
C LEU A 26 1.31 6.14 -1.01
N ALA A 27 0.03 5.77 -1.16
CA ALA A 27 -0.46 5.09 -2.36
C ALA A 27 -0.32 5.96 -3.62
N ARG A 28 -0.59 7.27 -3.52
CA ARG A 28 -0.33 8.22 -4.62
C ARG A 28 1.13 8.34 -4.98
N SER A 29 1.99 8.59 -3.99
CA SER A 29 3.43 8.73 -4.25
C SER A 29 4.02 7.47 -4.87
N TRP A 30 3.52 6.31 -4.45
CA TRP A 30 3.90 5.02 -5.01
C TRP A 30 3.42 4.84 -6.46
N ALA A 31 2.21 5.29 -6.80
CA ALA A 31 1.72 5.31 -8.18
C ALA A 31 2.56 6.21 -9.10
N ASP A 32 2.96 7.38 -8.61
CA ASP A 32 3.83 8.30 -9.35
C ASP A 32 5.24 7.74 -9.54
N GLU A 33 5.79 7.10 -8.50
CA GLU A 33 7.06 6.40 -8.56
C GLU A 33 7.02 5.25 -9.58
N ALA A 34 5.91 4.49 -9.66
CA ALA A 34 5.74 3.44 -10.66
C ALA A 34 5.92 3.97 -12.08
N ARG A 35 5.29 5.11 -12.42
CA ARG A 35 5.38 5.76 -13.73
C ARG A 35 6.80 6.21 -14.04
N LEU A 36 7.48 6.79 -13.04
CA LEU A 36 8.85 7.27 -13.20
C LEU A 36 9.81 6.10 -13.45
N LEU A 37 9.66 5.00 -12.71
CA LEU A 37 10.49 3.81 -12.88
C LEU A 37 10.20 3.12 -14.21
N GLU A 38 8.92 3.01 -14.61
CA GLU A 38 8.54 2.47 -15.91
C GLU A 38 9.20 3.26 -17.06
N ALA A 39 9.10 4.59 -17.01
CA ALA A 39 9.73 5.46 -18.00
C ALA A 39 11.26 5.28 -18.05
N GLN A 40 11.91 5.20 -16.88
CA GLN A 40 13.35 4.97 -16.79
C GLN A 40 13.75 3.63 -17.43
N ILE A 41 13.06 2.53 -17.10
CA ILE A 41 13.32 1.23 -17.71
C ILE A 41 13.10 1.28 -19.22
N ARG A 42 12.02 1.91 -19.72
CA ARG A 42 11.78 2.02 -21.16
C ARG A 42 12.90 2.80 -21.87
N THR A 43 13.40 3.87 -21.25
CA THR A 43 14.46 4.70 -21.83
C THR A 43 15.86 4.11 -21.73
N SER A 44 16.10 3.14 -20.82
CA SER A 44 17.41 2.49 -20.69
C SER A 44 17.79 1.59 -21.88
N GLY A 45 16.84 1.27 -22.76
CA GLY A 45 17.04 0.40 -23.91
C GLY A 45 17.27 -1.07 -23.51
N GLU A 46 18.04 -1.79 -24.33
CA GLU A 46 18.43 -3.20 -24.12
C GLU A 46 19.65 -3.38 -23.19
N ALA A 47 20.21 -2.27 -22.68
CA ALA A 47 21.29 -2.35 -21.71
C ALA A 47 20.78 -2.95 -20.38
N PRO A 48 21.62 -3.70 -19.65
CA PRO A 48 21.30 -4.10 -18.28
C PRO A 48 20.88 -2.88 -17.44
N LEU A 49 19.90 -3.08 -16.56
CA LEU A 49 19.47 -2.01 -15.66
C LEU A 49 20.66 -1.57 -14.79
N SER A 50 20.82 -0.26 -14.59
CA SER A 50 21.84 0.27 -13.69
C SER A 50 21.57 -0.16 -12.24
N ASP A 51 22.62 -0.22 -11.42
CA ASP A 51 22.48 -0.55 -10.00
C ASP A 51 21.62 0.47 -9.23
N GLU A 52 21.66 1.73 -9.66
CA GLU A 52 20.79 2.79 -9.15
C GLU A 52 19.32 2.47 -9.43
N LEU A 53 18.99 2.10 -10.68
CA LEU A 53 17.62 1.75 -11.05
C LEU A 53 17.14 0.47 -10.34
N LYS A 54 18.01 -0.54 -10.19
CA LYS A 54 17.72 -1.74 -9.38
C LYS A 54 17.44 -1.38 -7.91
N THR A 55 18.17 -0.41 -7.36
CA THR A 55 17.98 0.07 -5.99
C THR A 55 16.65 0.79 -5.80
N GLU A 56 16.26 1.64 -6.75
CA GLU A 56 14.97 2.32 -6.74
C GLU A 56 13.81 1.35 -6.93
N LEU A 57 13.95 0.34 -7.80
CA LEU A 57 12.97 -0.75 -7.91
C LEU A 57 12.84 -1.54 -6.60
N ALA A 58 13.95 -1.85 -5.93
CA ALA A 58 13.89 -2.50 -4.62
C ALA A 58 13.22 -1.63 -3.56
N ARG A 59 13.42 -0.30 -3.61
CA ARG A 59 12.71 0.66 -2.75
C ARG A 59 11.22 0.63 -3.04
N PHE A 60 10.83 0.67 -4.30
CA PHE A 60 9.44 0.56 -4.73
C PHE A 60 8.76 -0.70 -4.17
N GLY A 61 9.39 -1.87 -4.30
CA GLY A 61 8.88 -3.13 -3.74
C GLY A 61 8.71 -3.07 -2.21
N ARG A 62 9.66 -2.48 -1.49
CA ARG A 62 9.53 -2.24 -0.04
C ARG A 62 8.38 -1.29 0.30
N VAL A 63 8.11 -0.27 -0.52
CA VAL A 63 6.95 0.61 -0.34
C VAL A 63 5.66 -0.15 -0.58
N SER A 64 5.57 -1.03 -1.58
CA SER A 64 4.43 -1.94 -1.77
C SER A 64 4.19 -2.80 -0.52
N ALA A 65 5.24 -3.42 0.04
CA ALA A 65 5.11 -4.19 1.28
C ALA A 65 4.62 -3.33 2.46
N ARG A 66 5.06 -2.07 2.55
CA ARG A 66 4.57 -1.13 3.57
C ARG A 66 3.09 -0.77 3.34
N LEU A 67 2.67 -0.55 2.10
CA LEU A 67 1.28 -0.26 1.76
C LEU A 67 0.35 -1.42 2.13
N ALA A 68 0.80 -2.67 1.89
CA ALA A 68 0.07 -3.87 2.28
C ALA A 68 -0.23 -3.94 3.79
N ASN A 69 0.59 -3.27 4.61
CA ASN A 69 0.49 -3.25 6.07
C ASN A 69 0.19 -1.85 6.63
N SER A 70 -0.26 -0.90 5.78
CA SER A 70 -0.36 0.51 6.18
C SER A 70 -1.59 0.84 7.05
N GLY A 71 -2.51 -0.12 7.24
CA GLY A 71 -3.71 0.08 8.05
C GLY A 71 -3.52 -0.16 9.53
N SER A 72 -4.60 0.08 10.29
CA SER A 72 -4.69 -0.18 11.72
C SER A 72 -5.85 -1.16 12.01
N GLU A 73 -5.99 -1.56 13.27
CA GLU A 73 -7.14 -2.36 13.73
C GLU A 73 -8.49 -1.66 13.49
N THR A 74 -8.52 -0.33 13.57
CA THR A 74 -9.75 0.47 13.39
C THR A 74 -9.96 0.89 11.94
N GLU A 75 -8.88 1.10 11.19
CA GLU A 75 -8.90 1.44 9.77
C GLU A 75 -7.99 0.48 8.99
N PRO A 76 -8.45 -0.77 8.74
CA PRO A 76 -7.65 -1.74 8.02
C PRO A 76 -7.57 -1.39 6.53
N VAL A 77 -6.43 -1.72 5.91
CA VAL A 77 -6.35 -1.73 4.44
C VAL A 77 -7.28 -2.82 3.91
N PRO A 78 -8.12 -2.54 2.88
CA PRO A 78 -8.94 -3.57 2.25
C PRO A 78 -8.11 -4.80 1.86
N HIS A 79 -8.59 -5.99 2.22
CA HIS A 79 -7.86 -7.24 2.06
C HIS A 79 -7.31 -7.44 0.63
N ASP A 80 -8.11 -7.09 -0.38
CA ASP A 80 -7.70 -7.24 -1.78
C ASP A 80 -6.55 -6.29 -2.14
N LEU A 81 -6.57 -5.05 -1.64
CA LEU A 81 -5.46 -4.10 -1.82
C LEU A 81 -4.21 -4.60 -1.10
N ALA A 82 -4.34 -5.13 0.12
CA ALA A 82 -3.22 -5.71 0.84
C ALA A 82 -2.59 -6.89 0.07
N CYS A 83 -3.43 -7.76 -0.51
CA CYS A 83 -2.97 -8.86 -1.35
C CYS A 83 -2.25 -8.37 -2.62
N ILE A 84 -2.81 -7.38 -3.31
CA ILE A 84 -2.22 -6.80 -4.52
C ILE A 84 -0.84 -6.21 -4.23
N PHE A 85 -0.74 -5.37 -3.19
CA PHE A 85 0.53 -4.74 -2.82
C PHE A 85 1.59 -5.75 -2.39
N ARG A 86 1.19 -6.80 -1.65
CA ARG A 86 2.10 -7.90 -1.31
C ARG A 86 2.59 -8.63 -2.56
N GLY A 87 1.69 -8.95 -3.49
CA GLY A 87 2.06 -9.59 -4.75
C GLY A 87 3.04 -8.75 -5.57
N MET A 88 2.87 -7.43 -5.59
CA MET A 88 3.80 -6.52 -6.28
C MET A 88 5.17 -6.45 -5.59
N ALA A 89 5.22 -6.49 -4.25
CA ALA A 89 6.48 -6.58 -3.53
C ALA A 89 7.22 -7.88 -3.86
N GLU A 90 6.52 -9.01 -3.81
CA GLU A 90 7.06 -10.34 -4.11
C GLU A 90 7.54 -10.45 -5.57
N GLU A 91 6.77 -9.93 -6.53
CA GLU A 91 7.16 -9.88 -7.94
C GLU A 91 8.39 -8.99 -8.13
N THR A 92 8.46 -7.83 -7.48
CA THR A 92 9.63 -6.93 -7.56
C THR A 92 10.90 -7.65 -7.10
N ASP A 93 10.86 -8.28 -5.92
CA ASP A 93 12.01 -8.98 -5.34
C ASP A 93 12.42 -10.16 -6.24
N LEU A 94 11.45 -10.93 -6.74
CA LEU A 94 11.69 -12.05 -7.65
C LEU A 94 12.40 -11.57 -8.92
N GLN A 95 11.88 -10.56 -9.60
CA GLN A 95 12.46 -10.13 -10.88
C GLN A 95 13.83 -9.47 -10.69
N LEU A 96 14.04 -8.73 -9.60
CA LEU A 96 15.37 -8.20 -9.29
C LEU A 96 16.40 -9.29 -9.02
N SER A 97 15.98 -10.42 -8.40
CA SER A 97 16.86 -11.57 -8.19
C SER A 97 17.28 -12.28 -9.49
N LEU A 98 16.53 -12.07 -10.58
CA LEU A 98 16.80 -12.63 -11.90
C LEU A 98 17.61 -11.68 -12.80
N LEU A 99 17.85 -10.44 -12.36
CA LEU A 99 18.64 -9.42 -13.08
C LEU A 99 20.13 -9.42 -12.64
N THR A 100 20.68 -10.60 -12.41
CA THR A 100 22.09 -10.80 -12.04
C THR A 100 22.98 -10.93 -13.27
N ASP A 101 24.29 -10.73 -13.11
CA ASP A 101 25.24 -10.76 -14.23
C ASP A 101 25.51 -12.19 -14.76
N ASP A 102 25.21 -13.21 -13.96
CA ASP A 102 25.33 -14.63 -14.29
C ASP A 102 24.08 -15.21 -14.98
N ALA A 103 22.96 -14.47 -14.99
CA ALA A 103 21.76 -14.87 -15.73
C ALA A 103 21.95 -14.72 -17.24
N ASP A 104 21.36 -15.64 -18.02
CA ASP A 104 21.35 -15.53 -19.48
C ASP A 104 20.51 -14.32 -19.96
N ALA A 105 20.68 -13.97 -21.24
CA ALA A 105 20.00 -12.80 -21.81
C ALA A 105 18.47 -12.95 -21.80
N GLU A 106 17.95 -14.15 -22.10
CA GLU A 106 16.51 -14.42 -22.13
C GLU A 106 15.86 -14.24 -20.76
N THR A 107 16.50 -14.73 -19.70
CA THR A 107 16.06 -14.56 -18.32
C THR A 107 16.02 -13.09 -17.93
N ARG A 108 17.06 -12.33 -18.27
CA ARG A 108 17.12 -10.89 -17.96
C ARG A 108 16.08 -10.08 -18.73
N ASP A 109 15.88 -10.39 -20.00
CA ASP A 109 14.87 -9.73 -20.84
C ASP A 109 13.46 -10.02 -20.34
N SER A 110 13.17 -11.28 -19.99
CA SER A 110 11.90 -11.68 -19.39
C SER A 110 11.66 -10.99 -18.05
N ALA A 111 12.66 -10.95 -17.16
CA ALA A 111 12.55 -10.26 -15.88
C ALA A 111 12.30 -8.76 -16.04
N ARG A 112 12.97 -8.13 -17.01
CA ARG A 112 12.75 -6.72 -17.36
C ARG A 112 11.34 -6.47 -17.89
N GLU A 113 10.81 -7.34 -18.76
CA GLU A 113 9.44 -7.25 -19.28
C GLU A 113 8.40 -7.39 -18.15
N ARG A 114 8.62 -8.33 -17.24
CA ARG A 114 7.76 -8.54 -16.05
C ARG A 114 7.74 -7.31 -15.14
N LEU A 115 8.90 -6.70 -14.87
CA LEU A 115 8.98 -5.44 -14.11
C LEU A 115 8.24 -4.30 -14.79
N LEU A 116 8.42 -4.13 -16.11
CA LEU A 116 7.70 -3.12 -16.88
C LEU A 116 6.19 -3.32 -16.77
N LYS A 117 5.71 -4.55 -16.92
CA LYS A 117 4.29 -4.85 -16.84
C LYS A 117 3.73 -4.58 -15.44
N MET A 118 4.46 -5.00 -14.41
CA MET A 118 4.09 -4.73 -13.02
C MET A 118 4.00 -3.23 -12.74
N LEU A 119 4.94 -2.42 -13.23
CA LEU A 119 4.93 -0.96 -13.02
C LEU A 119 3.78 -0.28 -13.78
N GLU A 120 3.49 -0.74 -15.00
CA GLU A 120 2.31 -0.30 -15.78
C GLU A 120 1.01 -0.54 -15.00
N ASP A 121 0.87 -1.72 -14.39
CA ASP A 121 -0.31 -2.09 -13.59
C ASP A 121 -0.33 -1.39 -12.22
N ALA A 122 0.84 -1.10 -11.64
CA ALA A 122 0.98 -0.45 -10.35
C ALA A 122 0.43 0.97 -10.32
N ALA A 123 0.68 1.78 -11.35
CA ALA A 123 0.20 3.16 -11.39
C ALA A 123 -1.33 3.30 -11.21
N PRO A 124 -2.19 2.64 -12.03
CA PRO A 124 -3.64 2.72 -11.85
C PRO A 124 -4.11 2.05 -10.55
N VAL A 125 -3.45 0.99 -10.08
CA VAL A 125 -3.76 0.36 -8.78
C VAL A 125 -3.52 1.32 -7.63
N GLY A 126 -2.41 2.06 -7.65
CA GLY A 126 -2.05 2.98 -6.56
C GLY A 126 -2.98 4.18 -6.50
N GLU A 127 -3.42 4.69 -7.64
CA GLU A 127 -4.45 5.73 -7.71
C GLU A 127 -5.80 5.23 -7.19
N ALA A 128 -6.24 4.05 -7.64
CA ALA A 128 -7.47 3.44 -7.18
C ALA A 128 -7.44 3.15 -5.67
N ALA A 129 -6.30 2.68 -5.16
CA ALA A 129 -6.08 2.46 -3.74
C ALA A 129 -6.15 3.77 -2.95
N ALA A 130 -5.49 4.84 -3.42
CA ALA A 130 -5.56 6.15 -2.76
C ALA A 130 -7.01 6.64 -2.64
N ILE A 131 -7.80 6.56 -3.72
CA ILE A 131 -9.21 6.93 -3.73
C ILE A 131 -10.02 6.06 -2.77
N SER A 132 -9.79 4.75 -2.77
CA SER A 132 -10.51 3.80 -1.92
C SER A 132 -10.25 4.05 -0.44
N LEU A 133 -9.01 4.36 -0.08
CA LEU A 133 -8.62 4.66 1.30
C LEU A 133 -9.21 6.00 1.76
N GLU A 134 -9.20 7.03 0.92
CA GLU A 134 -9.85 8.32 1.25
C GLU A 134 -11.35 8.21 1.42
N ALA A 135 -12.02 7.43 0.58
CA ALA A 135 -13.45 7.19 0.71
C ALA A 135 -13.76 6.46 2.03
N GLY A 136 -12.91 5.50 2.44
CA GLY A 136 -13.02 4.85 3.74
C GLY A 136 -12.92 5.83 4.90
N ILE A 137 -11.92 6.72 4.88
CA ILE A 137 -11.70 7.75 5.90
C ILE A 137 -12.88 8.72 5.98
N ALA A 138 -13.38 9.19 4.84
CA ALA A 138 -14.50 10.15 4.80
C ALA A 138 -15.80 9.56 5.36
N LEU A 139 -16.05 8.27 5.12
CA LEU A 139 -17.23 7.58 5.66
C LEU A 139 -17.16 7.44 7.19
N ASP A 140 -15.97 7.22 7.75
CA ASP A 140 -15.77 7.11 9.19
C ASP A 140 -15.95 8.47 9.89
N GLU A 141 -15.38 9.54 9.33
CA GLU A 141 -15.56 10.91 9.85
C GLU A 141 -17.05 11.33 9.85
N MET A 142 -17.79 10.97 8.80
CA MET A 142 -19.24 11.22 8.74
C MET A 142 -20.02 10.40 9.79
N ALA A 143 -19.57 9.19 10.12
CA ALA A 143 -20.18 8.36 11.15
C ALA A 143 -19.93 8.92 12.56
N GLU A 144 -18.74 9.46 12.83
CA GLU A 144 -18.39 10.08 14.11
C GLU A 144 -19.08 11.44 14.33
N LEU A 145 -19.30 12.22 13.27
CA LEU A 145 -19.98 13.52 13.32
C LEU A 145 -21.50 13.42 13.38
N ALA A 146 -22.07 12.22 13.21
CA ALA A 146 -23.50 12.01 13.41
C ALA A 146 -23.82 12.14 14.91
N PRO A 147 -24.53 13.20 15.37
CA PRO A 147 -24.99 13.24 16.75
C PRO A 147 -25.84 12.00 16.98
N GLY A 148 -25.48 11.19 17.98
CA GLY A 148 -26.27 10.04 18.40
C GLY A 148 -27.67 10.51 18.78
N ASP A 149 -28.60 10.38 17.84
CA ASP A 149 -30.04 10.15 17.99
C ASP A 149 -30.73 10.35 16.61
N GLY A 150 -31.33 9.28 16.07
CA GLY A 150 -32.50 9.42 15.18
C GLY A 150 -32.37 8.97 13.72
N GLN A 151 -32.92 7.77 13.46
CA GLN A 151 -33.74 7.45 12.28
C GLN A 151 -33.07 7.37 10.89
N CYS A 152 -32.56 6.18 10.57
CA CYS A 152 -32.94 5.52 9.31
C CYS A 152 -33.89 4.36 9.63
N SER A 153 -35.19 4.69 9.70
CA SER A 153 -36.27 3.71 9.61
C SER A 153 -36.25 3.10 8.20
N THR A 154 -35.83 1.84 8.07
CA THR A 154 -36.25 1.00 6.95
C THR A 154 -37.31 0.04 7.46
N ASP A 155 -38.54 0.50 7.30
CA ASP A 155 -39.75 -0.29 7.30
C ASP A 155 -39.61 -1.39 6.20
N LEU A 156 -39.05 -2.55 6.55
CA LEU A 156 -38.95 -3.72 5.69
C LEU A 156 -39.89 -4.86 6.11
N THR A 157 -40.89 -4.55 6.95
CA THR A 157 -41.97 -5.48 7.31
C THR A 157 -43.11 -5.54 6.29
N GLY A 158 -42.94 -4.92 5.11
CA GLY A 158 -43.95 -4.82 4.04
C GLY A 158 -43.86 -5.81 2.88
N LEU A 159 -42.96 -6.80 2.88
CA LEU A 159 -42.84 -7.79 1.79
C LEU A 159 -42.91 -9.24 2.31
N LYS A 160 -44.05 -9.58 2.94
CA LYS A 160 -44.43 -10.98 3.13
C LYS A 160 -45.90 -11.18 2.82
N SER A 161 -46.26 -11.13 1.54
CA SER A 161 -47.48 -11.74 1.01
C SER A 161 -47.47 -11.78 -0.51
N ARG A 162 -47.89 -12.93 -1.05
CA ARG A 162 -48.05 -13.33 -2.48
C ARG A 162 -46.73 -13.86 -3.06
N THR A 163 -46.56 -15.17 -3.26
CA THR A 163 -47.41 -16.00 -4.11
C THR A 163 -47.43 -17.46 -3.64
N ALA A 164 -48.61 -17.94 -3.25
CA ALA A 164 -48.97 -19.35 -3.27
C ALA A 164 -50.27 -19.43 -4.08
N ILE A 165 -50.22 -20.00 -5.29
CA ILE A 165 -51.41 -20.47 -6.00
C ILE A 165 -51.03 -21.76 -6.74
N HIS A 166 -51.65 -22.84 -6.24
CA HIS A 166 -52.07 -24.11 -6.86
C HIS A 166 -51.30 -24.70 -8.04
#